data_AF-L9WAD6-F1
#
_entry.id   AF-L9WAD6-F1
#
_cell.length_a   1.000
_cell.length_b   1.000
_cell.length_c   1.000
_cell.angle_alpha   90.00
_cell.angle_beta   90.00
_cell.angle_gamma   90.00
#
_symmetry.space_group_name_H-M   'P 1'
#
loop_
_entity.id
_entity.type
_entity.pdbx_description
1 polymer ?
#
loop_
_entity_poly.entity_id
_entity_poly.type
_entity_poly.pdbx_seq_one_letter_code
_entity_poly.pdbx_strand_id
1 'polypeptide(L)'
;MVRDPIASESTPSAEEICAALDDPDCREIIRNLEEPMTAAELTDECDIPQSTLYRKLEVLTESTLLEESTEIRQDGHHASKYTVAFDEITLVLDDDRTLAVQIERPARTADERLAELWSEVRKET
;
A
#
# COMPACT_ATOMS: atom_id res chain seq x y z
N MET A 1 24.85 17.10 -2.65
CA MET A 1 23.51 16.76 -2.10
C MET A 1 23.01 15.63 -2.98
N VAL A 2 23.06 14.40 -2.45
CA VAL A 2 22.70 13.19 -3.18
C VAL A 2 21.19 13.25 -3.40
N ARG A 3 20.76 13.19 -4.66
CA ARG A 3 19.35 12.96 -4.99
C ARG A 3 19.09 11.49 -4.69
N ASP A 4 18.23 11.22 -3.71
CA ASP A 4 17.65 9.89 -3.55
C ASP A 4 16.81 9.57 -4.79
N PRO A 5 17.11 8.50 -5.53
CA PRO A 5 16.43 8.19 -6.79
C PRO A 5 15.08 7.48 -6.61
N ILE A 6 14.47 7.53 -5.41
CA ILE A 6 13.18 6.88 -5.09
C ILE A 6 12.04 7.90 -5.03
N ALA A 7 12.32 9.21 -5.16
CA ALA A 7 11.32 10.28 -5.06
C ALA A 7 10.45 10.44 -6.34
N SER A 8 9.87 9.35 -6.82
CA SER A 8 8.80 9.38 -7.82
C SER A 8 7.61 8.48 -7.44
N GLU A 9 7.38 8.31 -6.15
CA GLU A 9 6.04 8.08 -5.62
C GLU A 9 5.60 9.41 -4.97
N SER A 10 4.53 10.02 -5.48
CA SER A 10 3.96 11.22 -4.89
C SER A 10 3.54 10.87 -3.46
N THR A 11 4.21 11.42 -2.44
CA THR A 11 3.76 11.27 -1.05
C THR A 11 2.29 11.72 -1.00
N PRO A 12 1.38 10.87 -0.51
CA PRO A 12 -0.04 11.21 -0.43
C PRO A 12 -0.22 12.45 0.46
N SER A 13 -1.19 13.28 0.11
CA SER A 13 -1.61 14.42 0.92
C SER A 13 -2.26 13.99 2.22
N ALA A 14 -2.33 14.91 3.18
CA ALA A 14 -3.03 14.66 4.44
C ALA A 14 -4.52 14.39 4.20
N GLU A 15 -5.12 15.06 3.21
CA GLU A 15 -6.51 14.86 2.83
C GLU A 15 -6.76 13.43 2.30
N GLU A 16 -5.88 12.92 1.43
CA GLU A 16 -6.00 11.56 0.88
C GLU A 16 -5.92 10.50 1.97
N ILE A 17 -4.92 10.60 2.85
CA ILE A 17 -4.79 9.68 4.00
C ILE A 17 -6.00 9.78 4.92
N CYS A 18 -6.40 10.99 5.30
CA CYS A 18 -7.53 11.16 6.22
C CYS A 18 -8.83 10.62 5.62
N ALA A 19 -9.07 10.85 4.32
CA ALA A 19 -10.24 10.31 3.63
C ALA A 19 -10.24 8.77 3.60
N ALA A 20 -9.08 8.16 3.33
CA ALA A 20 -8.94 6.71 3.36
C ALA A 20 -9.14 6.14 4.78
N LEU A 21 -8.58 6.78 5.81
CA LEU A 21 -8.67 6.32 7.20
C LEU A 21 -10.00 6.66 7.88
N ASP A 22 -10.78 7.63 7.39
CA ASP A 22 -12.14 7.90 7.88
C ASP A 22 -13.12 6.78 7.49
N ASP A 23 -12.84 6.12 6.37
CA ASP A 23 -13.65 5.04 5.82
C ASP A 23 -13.58 3.76 6.67
N PRO A 24 -14.71 3.24 7.19
CA PRO A 24 -14.72 2.05 8.03
C PRO A 24 -14.25 0.79 7.30
N ASP A 25 -14.59 0.63 6.02
CA ASP A 25 -14.23 -0.54 5.22
C ASP A 25 -12.71 -0.56 4.99
N CYS A 26 -12.10 0.60 4.72
CA CYS A 26 -10.64 0.72 4.61
C CYS A 26 -9.94 0.30 5.91
N ARG A 27 -10.43 0.77 7.06
CA ARG A 27 -9.87 0.37 8.36
C ARG A 27 -10.08 -1.11 8.66
N GLU A 28 -11.18 -1.70 8.21
CA GLU A 28 -11.42 -3.14 8.36
C GLU A 28 -10.44 -3.97 7.53
N ILE A 29 -10.18 -3.57 6.28
CA ILE A 29 -9.16 -4.20 5.44
C ILE A 29 -7.78 -4.12 6.11
N ILE A 30 -7.36 -2.93 6.57
CA ILE A 30 -6.06 -2.75 7.25
C ILE A 30 -5.94 -3.66 8.48
N ARG A 31 -7.01 -3.81 9.27
CA ARG A 31 -6.99 -4.65 10.48
C ARG A 31 -6.85 -6.14 10.19
N ASN A 32 -7.39 -6.62 9.06
CA ASN A 32 -7.33 -8.04 8.69
C ASN A 32 -6.05 -8.40 7.92
N LEU A 33 -5.32 -7.41 7.39
CA LEU A 33 -4.03 -7.60 6.72
C LEU A 33 -2.87 -7.79 7.70
N GLU A 34 -2.90 -8.87 8.48
CA GLU A 34 -1.78 -9.25 9.37
C GLU A 34 -0.61 -9.89 8.60
N GLU A 35 -0.90 -10.51 7.45
CA GLU A 35 0.05 -11.09 6.50
C GLU A 35 -0.34 -10.71 5.06
N PRO A 36 0.54 -10.88 4.04
CA PRO A 36 0.19 -10.57 2.66
C PRO A 36 -0.98 -11.43 2.13
N MET A 37 -2.11 -10.80 1.80
CA MET A 37 -3.33 -11.49 1.37
C MET A 37 -3.81 -11.02 -0.01
N THR A 38 -4.46 -11.91 -0.74
CA THR A 38 -5.16 -11.60 -1.98
C THR A 38 -6.51 -10.94 -1.73
N ALA A 39 -7.05 -10.25 -2.74
CA ALA A 39 -8.40 -9.70 -2.66
C ALA A 39 -9.48 -10.77 -2.41
N ALA A 40 -9.25 -12.02 -2.86
CA ALA A 40 -10.15 -13.13 -2.61
C ALA A 40 -10.16 -13.51 -1.11
N GLU A 41 -8.98 -13.67 -0.52
CA GLU A 41 -8.85 -13.97 0.92
C GLU A 41 -9.44 -12.84 1.77
N LEU A 42 -9.20 -11.57 1.40
CA LEU A 42 -9.83 -10.43 2.10
C LEU A 42 -11.35 -10.38 1.95
N THR A 43 -11.91 -10.88 0.84
CA THR A 43 -13.37 -10.99 0.68
C THR A 43 -13.97 -12.02 1.63
N ASP A 44 -13.21 -13.07 1.96
CA ASP A 44 -13.65 -14.13 2.87
C ASP A 44 -13.50 -13.71 4.34
N GLU A 45 -12.48 -12.91 4.68
CA GLU A 45 -12.20 -12.47 6.06
C GLU A 45 -12.94 -11.17 6.47
N CYS A 46 -13.24 -10.28 5.52
CA CYS A 46 -13.94 -9.01 5.79
C CYS A 46 -15.43 -9.11 5.46
N ASP A 47 -16.30 -8.44 6.24
CA ASP A 47 -17.73 -8.34 5.93
C ASP A 47 -18.00 -7.18 4.94
N ILE A 48 -17.25 -7.16 3.84
CA ILE A 48 -17.28 -6.11 2.83
C ILE A 48 -17.72 -6.71 1.48
N PRO A 49 -18.75 -6.15 0.81
CA PRO A 49 -19.11 -6.60 -0.53
C PRO A 49 -17.92 -6.53 -1.49
N GLN A 50 -17.72 -7.56 -2.31
CA GLN A 50 -16.55 -7.70 -3.19
C GLN A 50 -16.27 -6.44 -4.05
N SER A 51 -17.31 -5.85 -4.66
CA SER A 51 -17.13 -4.63 -5.47
C SER A 51 -16.69 -3.42 -4.65
N THR A 52 -17.13 -3.34 -3.39
CA THR A 52 -16.69 -2.32 -2.44
C THR A 52 -15.24 -2.58 -2.03
N LEU A 53 -14.89 -3.83 -1.72
CA LEU A 53 -13.53 -4.22 -1.33
C LEU A 53 -12.50 -3.83 -2.40
N TYR A 54 -12.71 -4.20 -3.66
CA TYR A 54 -11.79 -3.82 -4.75
C TYR A 54 -11.61 -2.30 -4.86
N ARG A 55 -12.69 -1.53 -4.70
CA ARG A 55 -12.61 -0.06 -4.70
C ARG A 55 -11.82 0.47 -3.50
N LYS A 56 -11.92 -0.17 -2.32
CA LYS A 56 -11.14 0.23 -1.14
C LYS A 56 -9.68 -0.14 -1.27
N LEU A 57 -9.37 -1.30 -1.85
CA LEU A 57 -7.99 -1.69 -2.16
C LEU A 57 -7.33 -0.69 -3.09
N GLU A 58 -8.03 -0.23 -4.14
CA GLU A 58 -7.53 0.84 -5.01
C GLU A 58 -7.21 2.12 -4.22
N VAL A 59 -8.17 2.61 -3.42
CA VAL A 59 -7.99 3.83 -2.60
C VAL A 59 -6.80 3.70 -1.64
N LEU A 60 -6.66 2.53 -1.01
CA LEU A 60 -5.59 2.27 -0.06
C LEU A 60 -4.22 2.15 -0.74
N THR A 61 -4.15 1.57 -1.94
CA THR A 61 -2.92 1.49 -2.74
C THR A 61 -2.55 2.87 -3.31
N GLU A 62 -3.49 3.63 -3.85
CA GLU A 62 -3.28 4.99 -4.36
C GLU A 62 -2.82 5.96 -3.26
N SER A 63 -3.38 5.82 -2.06
CA SER A 63 -2.93 6.57 -0.86
C SER A 63 -1.65 6.00 -0.24
N THR A 64 -1.02 5.01 -0.87
CA THR A 64 0.21 4.35 -0.42
C THR A 64 0.10 3.71 0.97
N LEU A 65 -1.12 3.47 1.47
CA LEU A 65 -1.36 2.81 2.75
C LEU A 65 -1.22 1.29 2.65
N LEU A 66 -1.45 0.75 1.45
CA LEU A 66 -1.13 -0.63 1.07
C LEU A 66 -0.11 -0.66 -0.06
N GLU A 67 0.64 -1.75 -0.10
CA GLU A 67 1.50 -2.12 -1.22
C GLU A 67 0.88 -3.33 -1.95
N GLU A 68 0.83 -3.26 -3.29
CA GLU A 68 0.37 -4.35 -4.14
C GLU A 68 1.56 -5.08 -4.77
N SER A 69 1.66 -6.39 -4.54
CA SER A 69 2.66 -7.26 -5.16
C SER A 69 1.98 -8.35 -5.99
N THR A 70 2.61 -8.76 -7.10
CA THR A 70 2.09 -9.86 -7.93
C THR A 70 2.77 -11.17 -7.58
N GLU A 71 2.00 -12.15 -7.11
CA GLU A 71 2.51 -13.51 -6.93
C GLU A 71 2.49 -14.26 -8.28
N ILE A 72 3.68 -14.57 -8.81
CA ILE A 72 3.82 -15.38 -10.03
C ILE A 72 3.70 -16.85 -9.66
N ARG A 73 2.53 -17.44 -9.94
CA ARG A 73 2.30 -18.88 -9.79
C ARG A 73 2.62 -19.62 -11.09
N GLN A 74 3.17 -20.83 -10.97
CA GLN A 74 3.61 -21.65 -12.10
C GLN A 74 2.45 -22.18 -12.98
N ASP A 75 1.22 -22.06 -12.50
CA ASP A 75 -0.01 -22.46 -13.19
C ASP A 75 -0.63 -21.35 -14.07
N GLY A 76 -0.02 -20.16 -14.10
CA GLY A 76 -0.46 -19.03 -14.92
C GLY A 76 -1.50 -18.12 -14.27
N HIS A 77 -1.97 -18.43 -13.05
CA HIS A 77 -2.88 -17.59 -12.29
C HIS A 77 -2.09 -16.62 -11.38
N HIS A 78 -1.84 -15.42 -11.91
CA HIS A 78 -1.29 -14.31 -11.14
C HIS A 78 -2.40 -13.74 -10.26
N ALA A 79 -2.14 -13.64 -8.96
CA ALA A 79 -3.02 -12.91 -8.03
C ALA A 79 -2.22 -11.80 -7.35
N SER A 80 -2.83 -10.63 -7.27
CA SER A 80 -2.32 -9.52 -6.48
C SER A 80 -2.44 -9.86 -5.00
N LYS A 81 -1.35 -9.66 -4.26
CA LYS A 81 -1.28 -9.70 -2.80
C LYS A 81 -1.08 -8.28 -2.29
N TYR A 82 -1.79 -7.95 -1.22
CA TYR A 82 -1.75 -6.66 -0.57
C TYR A 82 -1.10 -6.81 0.80
N THR A 83 -0.31 -5.81 1.18
CA THR A 83 0.34 -5.74 2.50
C THR A 83 0.22 -4.32 3.04
N VAL A 84 0.08 -4.16 4.36
CA VAL A 84 0.12 -2.83 5.00
C VAL A 84 1.50 -2.22 4.80
N ALA A 85 1.53 -1.00 4.25
CA ALA A 85 2.75 -0.34 3.84
C ALA A 85 3.27 0.67 4.88
N PHE A 86 2.71 0.76 6.09
CA PHE A 86 3.14 1.73 7.10
C PHE A 86 3.08 1.14 8.51
N ASP A 87 3.96 1.63 9.38
CA ASP A 87 3.93 1.38 10.83
C ASP A 87 3.37 2.60 11.59
N GLU A 88 3.71 3.82 11.14
CA GLU A 88 3.27 5.07 11.74
C GLU A 88 2.92 6.11 10.67
N ILE A 89 1.87 6.89 10.92
CA ILE A 89 1.53 8.09 10.15
C ILE A 89 1.48 9.28 11.11
N THR A 90 2.28 10.30 10.82
CA THR A 90 2.33 11.55 11.58
C THR A 90 1.81 12.70 10.72
N LEU A 91 0.84 13.44 11.26
CA LEU A 91 0.37 14.70 10.67
C LEU A 91 0.97 15.88 11.43
N VAL A 92 1.62 16.78 10.72
CA VAL A 92 2.28 17.96 11.29
C VAL A 92 1.67 19.21 10.66
N LEU A 93 1.21 20.15 11.49
CA LEU A 93 0.85 21.48 11.03
C LEU A 93 2.12 22.35 11.00
N ASP A 94 2.54 22.76 9.82
CA ASP A 94 3.72 23.61 9.65
C ASP A 94 3.45 25.09 9.94
N ASP A 95 4.52 25.91 9.87
CA ASP A 95 4.46 27.36 10.11
C ASP A 95 3.59 28.09 9.07
N ASP A 96 3.45 27.53 7.87
CA ASP A 96 2.62 28.04 6.78
C ASP A 96 1.15 27.61 6.89
N ARG A 97 0.78 26.93 8.00
CA ARG A 97 -0.57 26.38 8.26
C ARG A 97 -0.99 25.30 7.27
N THR A 98 -0.02 24.58 6.70
CA THR A 98 -0.25 23.42 5.83
C THR A 98 -0.04 22.13 6.62
N LEU A 99 -0.85 21.10 6.32
CA LEU A 99 -0.67 19.77 6.90
C LEU A 99 0.37 19.01 6.09
N ALA A 100 1.51 18.73 6.71
CA ALA A 100 2.53 17.83 6.20
C ALA A 100 2.29 16.41 6.73
N VAL A 101 2.55 15.42 5.88
CA VAL A 101 2.45 13.99 6.20
C VAL A 101 3.85 13.41 6.30
N GLN A 102 4.08 12.62 7.35
CA GLN A 102 5.23 11.73 7.46
C GLN A 102 4.71 10.30 7.64
N ILE A 103 5.29 9.36 6.89
CA ILE A 103 4.91 7.95 6.96
C ILE A 103 6.16 7.13 7.28
N GLU A 104 6.15 6.45 8.41
CA GLU A 104 7.15 5.44 8.74
C GLU A 104 6.74 4.12 8.07
N ARG A 105 7.66 3.58 7.26
CA ARG A 105 7.44 2.38 6.46
C ARG A 105 8.08 1.17 7.16
N PRO A 106 7.46 -0.02 7.09
CA PRO A 106 8.06 -1.25 7.60
C PRO A 106 9.44 -1.47 7.00
N ALA A 107 10.36 -1.99 7.81
CA ALA A 107 11.70 -2.28 7.36
C ALA A 107 11.65 -3.42 6.33
N ARG A 108 11.70 -3.08 5.03
CA ARG A 108 11.79 -4.10 3.96
C ARG A 108 12.97 -5.03 4.21
N THR A 109 12.71 -6.33 4.20
CA THR A 109 13.75 -7.35 4.27
C THR A 109 14.64 -7.25 3.03
N ALA A 110 15.88 -7.73 3.13
CA ALA A 110 16.82 -7.69 2.01
C ALA A 110 16.29 -8.45 0.77
N ASP A 111 15.47 -9.48 0.99
CA ASP A 111 14.88 -10.29 -0.07
C ASP A 111 13.77 -9.53 -0.83
N GLU A 112 12.96 -8.70 -0.15
CA GLU A 112 11.92 -7.87 -0.77
C GLU A 112 12.54 -6.78 -1.67
N ARG A 113 13.59 -6.10 -1.19
CA ARG A 113 14.35 -5.14 -2.01
C ARG A 113 14.98 -5.77 -3.24
N LEU A 114 15.39 -7.03 -3.14
CA LEU A 114 15.97 -7.76 -4.25
C LEU A 114 14.89 -8.15 -5.27
N ALA A 115 13.71 -8.57 -4.82
CA ALA A 115 12.59 -8.94 -5.68
C ALA A 115 12.10 -7.76 -6.54
N GLU A 116 12.02 -6.55 -5.99
CA GLU A 116 11.68 -5.34 -6.75
C GLU A 116 12.70 -5.03 -7.85
N LEU A 117 14.00 -5.07 -7.51
CA LEU A 117 15.10 -4.85 -8.45
C LEU A 117 15.09 -5.88 -9.60
N TRP A 118 14.73 -7.13 -9.32
CA TRP A 118 14.60 -8.16 -10.37
C TRP A 118 13.33 -8.01 -11.20
N SER A 119 12.25 -7.44 -10.66
CA SER A 119 11.01 -7.19 -11.39
C SER A 119 11.18 -6.08 -12.45
N GLU A 120 12.01 -5.07 -12.18
CA GLU A 120 12.31 -3.98 -13.12
C GLU A 120 13.15 -4.46 -14.30
N VAL A 121 14.17 -5.29 -14.05
CA VAL A 121 15.04 -5.85 -15.10
C VAL A 121 14.25 -6.74 -16.08
N ARG A 122 13.13 -7.32 -15.65
CA ARG A 122 12.30 -8.19 -16.49
C ARG A 122 11.24 -7.44 -17.32
N LYS A 123 10.98 -6.16 -17.04
CA LYS A 123 10.07 -5.30 -17.85
C LYS A 123 10.73 -4.73 -19.11
N GLU A 124 12.05 -4.91 -19.29
CA GLU A 124 12.81 -4.34 -20.41
C GLU A 124 13.23 -5.35 -21.51
N THR A 125 12.64 -6.55 -21.56
CA THR A 125 12.88 -7.52 -22.66
C THR A 125 11.58 -8.00 -23.28
#